data_AF-A0A1S2QSF0-F1
#
_entry.id   AF-A0A1S2QSF0-F1
#
_cell.length_a   1.000
_cell.length_b   1.000
_cell.length_c   1.000
_cell.angle_alpha   90.00
_cell.angle_beta   90.00
_cell.angle_gamma   90.00
#
_symmetry.space_group_name_H-M   'P 1'
#
loop_
_entity.id
_entity.type
_entity.pdbx_description
1 polymer ?
#
loop_
_entity_poly.entity_id
_entity_poly.type
_entity_poly.pdbx_seq_one_letter_code
_entity_poly.pdbx_strand_id
1 'polypeptide(L)'
;MNVKKLSSILLLMLFLFICLFPSISSAHAYIKKSTPVENEILKKSPTKVVIQFDETIQPEFNSIQVFDSSGKRVDKKNGRVDPKQPSVLESDLEKNLPNGTYQIQWKVVSNDGHPVQGVIPFQIGESDTSQNTSVVHPSSKGYTPTPDLIVIRWLQYISSACLIGVLFFMLLVIPKDSAKELSVIRPLIKAGKVSYIFLLLSILLSLPLQATILTGNSWLDVFRISTIQDMIFNTQFGDTWLVQVVLLIVLAIPVFLLGRNKSNYDFLNWIVLILGIGLLFTKSLTSHAASTTNQYFSVSIDFLHLLSASVWIGSLIAMVVLLPMIKRSETKDVYLTTIRRFYKWGLILVVLLAITGVFGSLSYIPNLYSLTHTDYGKVLVWKVILLLFMLVLAAINFVKGRKRNKKGLSGTIWSELLIGCVILILSVLLTNLPTAMSAPGPFQETKTAGQGNQVTLRVTPNVIGENLFEVTLKDNNGQQMKGIDQVTLTLTSLDMDMGVNTVTLKKKAEGKYTLKSMGFNMAGNWKVHVHGLTKSLDTIDIDFHCIVGSQ
;
A
#
# COMPACT_ATOMS: atom_id res chain seq x y z
N MET A 1 -22.52 37.64 6.58
CA MET A 1 -22.29 37.01 5.27
C MET A 1 -23.26 35.84 5.10
N ASN A 2 -23.97 35.76 3.98
CA ASN A 2 -25.04 34.76 3.79
C ASN A 2 -24.46 33.34 3.85
N VAL A 3 -25.10 32.42 4.59
CA VAL A 3 -24.57 31.06 4.89
C VAL A 3 -24.21 30.29 3.61
N LYS A 4 -24.98 30.51 2.53
CA LYS A 4 -24.69 29.94 1.20
C LYS A 4 -23.38 30.49 0.61
N LYS A 5 -23.11 31.79 0.72
CA LYS A 5 -21.86 32.41 0.22
C LYS A 5 -20.63 31.91 0.98
N LEU A 6 -20.70 31.77 2.30
CA LEU A 6 -19.56 31.26 3.09
C LEU A 6 -19.32 29.76 2.84
N SER A 7 -20.39 28.96 2.67
CA SER A 7 -20.28 27.55 2.28
C SER A 7 -19.69 27.38 0.89
N SER A 8 -20.09 28.20 -0.09
CA SER A 8 -19.49 28.20 -1.43
C SER A 8 -18.03 28.64 -1.40
N ILE A 9 -17.66 29.61 -0.55
CA ILE A 9 -16.27 30.04 -0.38
C ILE A 9 -15.43 28.92 0.26
N LEU A 10 -15.95 28.20 1.27
CA LEU A 10 -15.22 27.09 1.90
C LEU A 10 -15.09 25.87 0.96
N LEU A 11 -16.13 25.56 0.19
CA LEU A 11 -16.07 24.51 -0.85
C LEU A 11 -15.08 24.89 -1.96
N LEU A 12 -15.06 26.16 -2.36
CA LEU A 12 -14.12 26.69 -3.33
C LEU A 12 -12.69 26.70 -2.76
N MET A 13 -12.50 27.03 -1.48
CA MET A 13 -11.19 26.95 -0.82
C MET A 13 -10.72 25.50 -0.68
N LEU A 14 -11.60 24.58 -0.28
CA LEU A 14 -11.28 23.15 -0.24
C LEU A 14 -10.92 22.62 -1.64
N PHE A 15 -11.69 23.01 -2.66
CA PHE A 15 -11.43 22.66 -4.06
C PHE A 15 -10.10 23.24 -4.57
N LEU A 16 -9.84 24.55 -4.36
CA LEU A 16 -8.56 25.18 -4.70
C LEU A 16 -7.40 24.53 -3.95
N PHE A 17 -7.59 24.13 -2.69
CA PHE A 17 -6.56 23.49 -1.89
C PHE A 17 -6.26 22.06 -2.37
N ILE A 18 -7.28 21.33 -2.86
CA ILE A 18 -7.12 20.03 -3.53
C ILE A 18 -6.42 20.19 -4.90
N CYS A 19 -6.58 21.32 -5.58
CA CYS A 19 -5.90 21.61 -6.85
C CYS A 19 -4.45 22.09 -6.70
N LEU A 20 -3.99 22.41 -5.47
CA LEU A 20 -2.61 22.83 -5.20
C LEU A 20 -1.64 21.66 -5.01
N PHE A 21 -2.10 20.40 -5.09
CA PHE A 21 -1.22 19.25 -4.99
C PHE A 21 -0.41 19.09 -6.28
N PRO A 22 0.92 18.91 -6.19
CA PRO A 22 1.77 18.71 -7.37
C PRO A 22 1.38 17.43 -8.12
N SER A 23 1.64 17.46 -9.42
CA SER A 23 1.47 16.35 -10.36
C SER A 23 2.21 15.10 -9.91
N ILE A 24 1.49 13.97 -9.89
CA ILE A 24 1.95 12.70 -9.33
C ILE A 24 2.69 11.87 -10.39
N SER A 25 3.84 11.34 -10.00
CA SER A 25 4.68 10.40 -10.74
C SER A 25 4.39 8.95 -10.34
N SER A 26 5.16 8.01 -10.90
CA SER A 26 5.14 6.60 -10.52
C SER A 26 5.23 6.38 -9.00
N ALA A 27 4.85 5.17 -8.63
CA ALA A 27 4.57 4.68 -7.30
C ALA A 27 5.77 4.16 -6.53
N HIS A 28 6.83 3.79 -7.24
CA HIS A 28 7.97 3.11 -6.68
C HIS A 28 9.14 3.39 -7.59
N ALA A 29 10.25 3.87 -7.00
CA ALA A 29 11.46 4.11 -7.75
C ALA A 29 12.05 2.79 -8.23
N TYR A 30 11.92 2.53 -9.53
CA TYR A 30 12.48 1.37 -10.19
C TYR A 30 13.78 1.74 -10.87
N ILE A 31 14.77 0.83 -10.82
CA ILE A 31 16.04 1.06 -11.51
C ILE A 31 15.79 1.04 -13.02
N LYS A 32 15.99 2.19 -13.66
CA LYS A 32 16.01 2.35 -15.11
C LYS A 32 17.36 1.98 -15.69
N LYS A 33 18.45 2.33 -15.00
CA LYS A 33 19.82 2.05 -15.42
C LYS A 33 20.75 2.06 -14.22
N SER A 34 21.79 1.24 -14.23
CA SER A 34 22.90 1.35 -13.29
C SER A 34 24.25 1.36 -14.01
N THR A 35 25.26 1.87 -13.33
CA THR A 35 26.65 1.81 -13.77
C THR A 35 27.51 1.59 -12.53
N PRO A 36 28.10 0.41 -12.34
CA PRO A 36 28.06 -0.78 -13.22
C PRO A 36 26.65 -1.37 -13.40
N VAL A 37 26.42 -2.05 -14.52
CA VAL A 37 25.20 -2.86 -14.70
C VAL A 37 25.28 -4.14 -13.87
N GLU A 38 24.13 -4.75 -13.61
CA GLU A 38 24.07 -5.97 -12.82
C GLU A 38 24.89 -7.10 -13.47
N ASN A 39 25.75 -7.75 -12.68
CA ASN A 39 26.69 -8.79 -13.09
C ASN A 39 27.71 -8.34 -14.16
N GLU A 40 27.93 -7.03 -14.33
CA GLU A 40 28.96 -6.52 -15.23
C GLU A 40 30.36 -6.95 -14.76
N ILE A 41 31.18 -7.44 -15.69
CA ILE A 41 32.59 -7.74 -15.46
C ILE A 41 33.43 -6.60 -16.06
N LEU A 42 33.96 -5.75 -15.18
CA LEU A 42 34.74 -4.58 -15.55
C LEU A 42 36.22 -4.93 -15.67
N LYS A 43 36.89 -4.44 -16.72
CA LYS A 43 38.34 -4.59 -16.87
C LYS A 43 39.15 -3.76 -15.88
N LYS A 44 38.58 -2.67 -15.38
CA LYS A 44 39.22 -1.70 -14.48
C LYS A 44 38.23 -1.23 -13.41
N SER A 45 38.76 -0.87 -12.25
CA SER A 45 37.98 -0.29 -11.16
C SER A 45 37.26 0.99 -11.62
N PRO A 46 35.93 1.08 -11.46
CA PRO A 46 35.18 2.30 -11.75
C PRO A 46 35.46 3.36 -10.67
N THR A 47 35.34 4.64 -11.02
CA THR A 47 35.57 5.74 -10.07
C THR A 47 34.36 6.05 -9.20
N LYS A 48 33.16 5.69 -9.66
CA LYS A 48 31.89 5.87 -8.96
C LYS A 48 30.89 4.80 -9.36
N VAL A 49 29.86 4.65 -8.53
CA VAL A 49 28.65 3.89 -8.86
C VAL A 49 27.48 4.84 -9.02
N VAL A 50 26.63 4.57 -10.00
CA VAL A 50 25.46 5.40 -10.34
C VAL A 50 24.25 4.50 -10.56
N ILE A 51 23.12 4.88 -9.97
CA ILE A 51 21.83 4.23 -10.17
C ILE A 51 20.84 5.31 -10.61
N GLN A 52 20.23 5.13 -11.76
CA GLN A 52 19.18 5.97 -12.29
C GLN A 52 17.84 5.25 -12.15
N PHE A 53 16.87 5.94 -11.58
CA PHE A 53 15.50 5.49 -11.42
C PHE A 53 14.59 6.04 -12.54
N ASP A 54 13.43 5.42 -12.71
CA ASP A 54 12.38 5.83 -13.65
C ASP A 54 11.55 7.01 -13.14
N GLU A 55 11.67 7.35 -11.86
CA GLU A 55 11.08 8.52 -11.21
C GLU A 55 12.08 9.30 -10.35
N THR A 56 11.65 10.49 -9.92
CA THR A 56 12.35 11.26 -8.89
C THR A 56 12.34 10.50 -7.56
N ILE A 57 13.47 10.45 -6.87
CA ILE A 57 13.56 9.96 -5.49
C ILE A 57 13.61 11.15 -4.52
N GLN A 58 13.12 10.97 -3.30
CA GLN A 58 13.24 12.01 -2.28
C GLN A 58 14.72 12.25 -1.98
N PRO A 59 15.16 13.48 -1.68
CA PRO A 59 16.58 13.79 -1.52
C PRO A 59 17.17 13.16 -0.25
N GLU A 60 16.36 13.02 0.81
CA GLU A 60 16.78 12.54 2.13
C GLU A 60 16.43 11.07 2.38
N PHE A 61 17.05 10.49 3.42
CA PHE A 61 16.83 9.09 3.86
C PHE A 61 17.22 8.00 2.86
N ASN A 62 18.00 8.35 1.84
CA ASN A 62 18.61 7.41 0.91
C ASN A 62 19.95 6.88 1.43
N SER A 63 20.37 5.72 0.93
CA SER A 63 21.71 5.22 1.14
C SER A 63 22.21 4.46 -0.08
N ILE A 64 23.50 4.59 -0.37
CA ILE A 64 24.21 3.79 -1.36
C ILE A 64 25.58 3.45 -0.79
N GLN A 65 25.87 2.15 -0.73
CA GLN A 65 27.04 1.60 -0.07
C GLN A 65 27.62 0.51 -0.95
N VAL A 66 28.95 0.42 -1.04
CA VAL A 66 29.60 -0.60 -1.87
C VAL A 66 30.47 -1.47 -0.99
N PHE A 67 30.30 -2.78 -1.11
CA PHE A 67 31.02 -3.78 -0.32
C PHE A 67 31.81 -4.73 -1.23
N ASP A 68 32.98 -5.15 -0.77
CA ASP A 68 33.74 -6.24 -1.38
C ASP A 68 33.27 -7.62 -0.87
N SER A 69 33.88 -8.68 -1.39
CA SER A 69 33.58 -10.08 -1.01
C SER A 69 33.86 -10.42 0.45
N SER A 70 34.65 -9.62 1.17
CA SER A 70 34.91 -9.77 2.61
C SER A 70 33.88 -9.04 3.48
N GLY A 71 32.95 -8.28 2.86
CA GLY A 71 32.00 -7.44 3.57
C GLY A 71 32.58 -6.09 4.00
N LYS A 72 33.77 -5.71 3.52
CA LYS A 72 34.37 -4.41 3.80
C LYS A 72 33.76 -3.35 2.87
N ARG A 73 33.39 -2.21 3.45
CA ARG A 73 32.87 -1.05 2.71
C ARG A 73 33.99 -0.34 1.95
N VAL A 74 33.80 -0.11 0.64
CA VAL A 74 34.80 0.41 -0.30
C VAL A 74 34.35 1.67 -1.08
N ASP A 75 33.25 2.30 -0.65
CA ASP A 75 32.86 3.64 -1.10
C ASP A 75 33.31 4.75 -0.14
N LYS A 76 33.38 5.98 -0.65
CA LYS A 76 33.80 7.18 0.11
C LYS A 76 32.77 7.70 1.10
N LYS A 77 31.64 7.00 1.28
CA LYS A 77 30.55 7.38 2.18
C LYS A 77 29.91 8.73 1.86
N ASN A 78 29.94 9.12 0.58
CA ASN A 78 29.40 10.39 0.09
C ASN A 78 28.23 10.18 -0.89
N GLY A 79 27.47 9.12 -0.64
CA GLY A 79 26.24 8.79 -1.36
C GLY A 79 25.26 9.96 -1.35
N ARG A 80 24.74 10.31 -2.52
CA ARG A 80 23.90 11.51 -2.71
C ARG A 80 22.98 11.36 -3.92
N VAL A 81 21.86 12.08 -3.88
CA VAL A 81 21.00 12.31 -5.05
C VAL A 81 21.61 13.44 -5.88
N ASP A 82 21.64 13.30 -7.20
CA ASP A 82 22.10 14.38 -8.09
C ASP A 82 21.11 15.57 -8.02
N PRO A 83 21.54 16.77 -7.59
CA PRO A 83 20.66 17.95 -7.49
C PRO A 83 20.09 18.41 -8.84
N LYS A 84 20.75 18.06 -9.95
CA LYS A 84 20.29 18.38 -11.31
C LYS A 84 19.43 17.29 -11.92
N GLN A 85 19.52 16.06 -11.40
CA GLN A 85 18.75 14.90 -11.84
C GLN A 85 18.25 14.12 -10.61
N PRO A 86 17.12 14.54 -10.01
CA PRO A 86 16.57 13.95 -8.79
C PRO A 86 16.19 12.47 -8.86
N SER A 87 16.32 11.83 -10.03
CA SER A 87 16.15 10.39 -10.24
C SER A 87 17.47 9.62 -10.20
N VAL A 88 18.60 10.25 -9.86
CA VAL A 88 19.93 9.64 -9.90
C VAL A 88 20.56 9.61 -8.51
N LEU A 89 20.94 8.43 -8.05
CA LEU A 89 21.70 8.19 -6.83
C LEU A 89 23.13 7.77 -7.18
N GLU A 90 24.14 8.43 -6.61
CA GLU A 90 25.54 8.11 -6.89
C GLU A 90 26.40 8.11 -5.62
N SER A 91 27.49 7.33 -5.65
CA SER A 91 28.54 7.31 -4.63
C SER A 91 29.91 7.13 -5.26
N ASP A 92 30.90 7.84 -4.74
CA ASP A 92 32.28 7.73 -5.22
C ASP A 92 32.97 6.52 -4.59
N LEU A 93 33.81 5.83 -5.37
CA LEU A 93 34.56 4.66 -4.93
C LEU A 93 35.97 5.02 -4.46
N GLU A 94 36.53 4.19 -3.59
CA GLU A 94 37.95 4.22 -3.29
C GLU A 94 38.79 3.92 -4.54
N LYS A 95 39.99 4.50 -4.62
CA LYS A 95 40.86 4.32 -5.80
C LYS A 95 41.46 2.91 -5.82
N ASN A 96 41.63 2.36 -7.02
CA ASN A 96 42.35 1.10 -7.28
C ASN A 96 41.77 -0.09 -6.53
N LEU A 97 40.46 -0.31 -6.63
CA LEU A 97 39.84 -1.51 -6.07
C LEU A 97 40.46 -2.76 -6.71
N PRO A 98 40.85 -3.77 -5.91
CA PRO A 98 41.46 -5.00 -6.42
C PRO A 98 40.48 -5.81 -7.27
N ASN A 99 40.99 -6.79 -8.01
CA ASN A 99 40.13 -7.72 -8.72
C ASN A 99 39.28 -8.55 -7.73
N GLY A 100 38.02 -8.79 -8.07
CA GLY A 100 37.10 -9.53 -7.21
C GLY A 100 35.63 -9.16 -7.45
N THR A 101 34.77 -9.75 -6.62
CA THR A 101 33.32 -9.51 -6.65
C THR A 101 32.93 -8.41 -5.67
N TYR A 102 32.01 -7.56 -6.09
CA TYR A 102 31.51 -6.41 -5.36
C TYR A 102 29.98 -6.35 -5.41
N GLN A 103 29.40 -5.62 -4.46
CA GLN A 103 27.96 -5.40 -4.43
C GLN A 103 27.63 -3.95 -4.04
N ILE A 104 26.71 -3.35 -4.78
CA ILE A 104 26.12 -2.04 -4.45
C ILE A 104 24.85 -2.31 -3.65
N GLN A 105 24.84 -2.01 -2.36
CA GLN A 105 23.64 -1.99 -1.55
C GLN A 105 23.04 -0.58 -1.58
N TRP A 106 21.77 -0.47 -1.93
CA TRP A 106 21.09 0.81 -2.03
C TRP A 106 19.74 0.78 -1.33
N LYS A 107 19.32 1.94 -0.83
CA LYS A 107 18.00 2.24 -0.30
C LYS A 107 17.62 3.63 -0.79
N VAL A 108 16.43 3.80 -1.33
CA VAL A 108 15.86 5.10 -1.69
C VAL A 108 14.45 5.23 -1.15
N VAL A 109 13.99 6.46 -1.00
CA VAL A 109 12.57 6.74 -0.78
C VAL A 109 11.99 7.22 -2.10
N SER A 110 11.04 6.46 -2.65
CA SER A 110 10.35 6.83 -3.89
C SER A 110 9.59 8.15 -3.70
N ASN A 111 9.16 8.79 -4.79
CA ASN A 111 8.45 10.06 -4.67
C ASN A 111 7.19 9.91 -3.78
N ASP A 112 6.56 8.73 -3.80
CA ASP A 112 5.37 8.38 -3.01
C ASP A 112 5.61 8.15 -1.49
N GLY A 113 6.87 8.23 -1.05
CA GLY A 113 7.26 8.08 0.36
C GLY A 113 7.53 6.66 0.83
N HIS A 114 7.42 5.64 -0.03
CA HIS A 114 7.79 4.27 0.33
C HIS A 114 9.29 4.02 0.15
N PRO A 115 9.96 3.44 1.15
CA PRO A 115 11.35 3.03 1.01
C PRO A 115 11.46 1.78 0.13
N VAL A 116 12.34 1.83 -0.88
CA VAL A 116 12.74 0.70 -1.72
C VAL A 116 14.22 0.46 -1.53
N GLN A 117 14.65 -0.80 -1.53
CA GLN A 117 16.06 -1.16 -1.35
C GLN A 117 16.41 -2.36 -2.21
N GLY A 118 17.69 -2.49 -2.55
CA GLY A 118 18.17 -3.60 -3.36
C GLY A 118 19.68 -3.75 -3.36
N VAL A 119 20.16 -4.73 -4.12
CA VAL A 119 21.58 -5.02 -4.30
C VAL A 119 21.90 -5.19 -5.78
N ILE A 120 22.99 -4.59 -6.25
CA ILE A 120 23.51 -4.76 -7.61
C ILE A 120 24.91 -5.37 -7.52
N PRO A 121 25.08 -6.68 -7.80
CA PRO A 121 26.39 -7.30 -7.89
C PRO A 121 27.14 -6.86 -9.16
N PHE A 122 28.46 -6.74 -9.07
CA PHE A 122 29.37 -6.54 -10.21
C PHE A 122 30.77 -7.12 -9.91
N GLN A 123 31.62 -7.24 -10.92
CA GLN A 123 32.96 -7.81 -10.78
C GLN A 123 34.01 -6.91 -11.41
N ILE A 124 35.22 -6.89 -10.84
CA ILE A 124 36.41 -6.23 -11.40
C ILE A 124 37.44 -7.30 -11.72
N GLY A 125 37.92 -7.34 -12.97
CA GLY A 125 38.90 -8.30 -13.46
C GLY A 125 38.39 -9.73 -13.62
N GLU A 126 39.27 -10.62 -14.07
CA GLU A 126 39.01 -12.05 -14.13
C GLU A 126 39.25 -12.64 -12.73
N SER A 127 38.21 -13.26 -12.16
CA SER A 127 38.35 -14.08 -10.95
C SER A 127 38.61 -15.52 -11.37
N ASP A 128 39.59 -16.18 -10.75
CA ASP A 128 39.77 -17.62 -10.87
C ASP A 128 38.46 -18.34 -10.55
N THR A 129 38.02 -19.20 -11.45
CA THR A 129 36.70 -19.88 -11.52
C THR A 129 36.37 -20.84 -10.35
N SER A 130 37.03 -20.70 -9.20
CA SER A 130 37.02 -21.70 -8.11
C SER A 130 36.55 -21.20 -6.75
N GLN A 131 36.07 -19.97 -6.62
CA GLN A 131 35.40 -19.54 -5.38
C GLN A 131 33.90 -19.38 -5.59
N ASN A 132 33.15 -20.42 -5.23
CA ASN A 132 31.75 -20.35 -4.83
C ASN A 132 31.61 -19.32 -3.69
N THR A 133 31.58 -18.04 -4.04
CA THR A 133 31.20 -16.99 -3.11
C THR A 133 29.68 -16.96 -3.11
N SER A 134 29.12 -17.54 -2.05
CA SER A 134 27.73 -17.35 -1.69
C SER A 134 27.47 -15.85 -1.70
N VAL A 135 26.78 -15.36 -2.73
CA VAL A 135 26.24 -14.01 -2.74
C VAL A 135 25.30 -13.97 -1.54
N VAL A 136 25.73 -13.30 -0.47
CA VAL A 136 24.90 -13.08 0.70
C VAL A 136 23.79 -12.15 0.24
N HIS A 137 22.67 -12.74 -0.16
CA HIS A 137 21.45 -12.01 -0.47
C HIS A 137 20.97 -11.37 0.83
N PRO A 138 20.97 -10.03 0.97
CA PRO A 138 20.12 -9.43 1.97
C PRO A 138 18.70 -9.74 1.48
N SER A 139 18.00 -10.60 2.20
CA SER A 139 16.56 -10.71 2.02
C SER A 139 15.98 -9.30 2.16
N SER A 140 15.42 -8.75 1.10
CA SER A 140 14.54 -7.58 1.12
C SER A 140 13.29 -7.94 1.90
N LYS A 141 13.41 -8.22 3.21
CA LYS A 141 12.24 -8.34 4.06
C LYS A 141 11.66 -6.94 4.14
N GLY A 142 10.55 -6.73 3.43
CA GLY A 142 9.72 -5.54 3.55
C GLY A 142 9.47 -5.22 5.02
N TYR A 143 9.26 -3.94 5.31
CA TYR A 143 9.05 -3.47 6.68
C TYR A 143 7.90 -4.23 7.35
N THR A 144 8.18 -4.84 8.50
CA THR A 144 7.15 -5.53 9.30
C THR A 144 6.48 -4.52 10.23
N PRO A 145 5.13 -4.38 10.18
CA PRO A 145 4.42 -3.45 11.05
C PRO A 145 4.73 -3.67 12.54
N THR A 146 5.28 -2.65 13.18
CA THR A 146 5.57 -2.67 14.63
C THR A 146 4.36 -2.24 15.45
N PRO A 147 4.27 -2.60 16.75
CA PRO A 147 3.10 -2.28 17.58
C PRO A 147 2.77 -0.79 17.69
N ASP A 148 3.77 0.08 17.72
CA ASP A 148 3.61 1.53 17.71
C ASP A 148 2.94 2.04 16.44
N LEU A 149 3.34 1.53 15.27
CA LEU A 149 2.65 1.81 14.01
C LEU A 149 1.19 1.39 14.07
N ILE A 150 0.93 0.16 14.53
CA ILE A 150 -0.42 -0.39 14.60
C ILE A 150 -1.30 0.50 15.49
N VAL A 151 -0.81 0.85 16.69
CA VAL A 151 -1.56 1.66 17.65
C VAL A 151 -1.82 3.07 17.12
N ILE A 152 -0.80 3.77 16.61
CA ILE A 152 -0.94 5.16 16.14
C ILE A 152 -1.89 5.23 14.94
N ARG A 153 -1.74 4.35 13.94
CA ARG A 153 -2.62 4.34 12.76
C ARG A 153 -4.03 3.86 13.11
N TRP A 154 -4.16 2.87 13.99
CA TRP A 154 -5.48 2.43 14.46
C TRP A 154 -6.21 3.55 15.20
N LEU A 155 -5.51 4.27 16.09
CA LEU A 155 -6.03 5.42 16.79
C LEU A 155 -6.48 6.51 15.81
N GLN A 156 -5.71 6.74 14.75
CA GLN A 156 -6.07 7.67 13.69
C GLN A 156 -7.36 7.24 12.97
N TYR A 157 -7.47 5.99 12.55
CA TYR A 157 -8.67 5.48 11.85
C TYR A 157 -9.92 5.48 12.73
N ILE A 158 -9.83 5.00 13.98
CA ILE A 158 -10.99 4.98 14.89
C ILE A 158 -11.43 6.40 15.28
N SER A 159 -10.48 7.32 15.43
CA SER A 159 -10.80 8.73 15.75
C SER A 159 -11.46 9.44 14.58
N SER A 160 -10.95 9.25 13.36
CA SER A 160 -11.59 9.74 12.13
C SER A 160 -12.99 9.14 11.94
N ALA A 161 -13.13 7.82 12.12
CA ALA A 161 -14.42 7.14 12.06
C ALA A 161 -15.40 7.71 13.08
N CYS A 162 -14.99 7.84 14.34
CA CYS A 162 -15.80 8.41 15.40
C CYS A 162 -16.24 9.85 15.08
N LEU A 163 -15.31 10.73 14.69
CA LEU A 163 -15.62 12.12 14.38
C LEU A 163 -16.62 12.24 13.22
N ILE A 164 -16.32 11.62 12.08
CA ILE A 164 -17.12 11.69 10.86
C ILE A 164 -18.47 10.99 11.07
N GLY A 165 -18.46 9.77 11.59
CA GLY A 165 -19.67 8.97 11.74
C GLY A 165 -20.61 9.52 12.82
N VAL A 166 -20.10 10.07 13.93
CA VAL A 166 -20.96 10.73 14.92
C VAL A 166 -21.63 11.98 14.33
N LEU A 167 -20.91 12.81 13.59
CA LEU A 167 -21.49 14.00 12.95
C LEU A 167 -22.50 13.64 11.86
N PHE A 168 -22.17 12.66 11.03
CA PHE A 168 -23.11 12.07 10.07
C PHE A 168 -24.38 11.59 10.77
N PHE A 169 -24.22 10.85 11.87
CA PHE A 169 -25.33 10.32 12.65
C PHE A 169 -26.21 11.43 13.23
N MET A 170 -25.60 12.48 13.78
CA MET A 170 -26.29 13.64 14.33
C MET A 170 -27.06 14.42 13.26
N LEU A 171 -26.46 14.64 12.09
CA LEU A 171 -27.02 15.47 11.01
C LEU A 171 -28.09 14.74 10.19
N LEU A 172 -27.87 13.45 9.90
CA LEU A 172 -28.62 12.72 8.86
C LEU A 172 -29.47 11.58 9.41
N VAL A 173 -29.20 11.10 10.63
CA VAL A 173 -29.88 9.91 11.20
C VAL A 173 -30.84 10.29 12.32
N ILE A 174 -30.42 11.11 13.28
CA ILE A 174 -31.28 11.53 14.41
C ILE A 174 -32.48 12.35 13.90
N PRO A 175 -33.72 12.12 14.40
CA PRO A 175 -34.88 12.96 14.08
C PRO A 175 -34.63 14.42 14.42
N LYS A 176 -35.03 15.36 13.55
CA LYS A 176 -34.74 16.80 13.70
C LYS A 176 -35.25 17.38 15.03
N ASP A 177 -36.40 16.92 15.51
CA ASP A 177 -36.95 17.41 16.77
C ASP A 177 -36.15 16.90 17.98
N SER A 178 -35.77 15.62 17.97
CA SER A 178 -34.89 15.04 18.99
C SER A 178 -33.46 15.58 18.94
N ALA A 179 -32.98 16.00 17.76
CA ALA A 179 -31.65 16.61 17.60
C ALA A 179 -31.55 17.99 18.27
N LYS A 180 -32.67 18.63 18.62
CA LYS A 180 -32.70 19.88 19.39
C LYS A 180 -32.56 19.65 20.90
N GLU A 181 -32.79 18.42 21.37
CA GLU A 181 -32.69 18.08 22.78
C GLU A 181 -31.24 17.87 23.19
N LEU A 182 -30.74 18.75 24.07
CA LEU A 182 -29.35 18.71 24.52
C LEU A 182 -29.00 17.39 25.23
N SER A 183 -29.96 16.76 25.92
CA SER A 183 -29.80 15.45 26.57
C SER A 183 -29.42 14.33 25.59
N VAL A 184 -29.90 14.41 24.34
CA VAL A 184 -29.64 13.43 23.28
C VAL A 184 -28.29 13.69 22.61
N ILE A 185 -27.99 14.94 22.28
CA ILE A 185 -26.80 15.30 21.49
C ILE A 185 -25.53 15.49 22.34
N ARG A 186 -25.64 15.86 23.62
CA ARG A 186 -24.49 16.11 24.50
C ARG A 186 -23.50 14.93 24.60
N PRO A 187 -23.93 13.66 24.78
CA PRO A 187 -22.97 12.55 24.80
C PRO A 187 -22.26 12.35 23.45
N LEU A 188 -22.93 12.62 22.33
CA LEU A 188 -22.34 12.56 20.99
C LEU A 188 -21.33 13.69 20.76
N ILE A 189 -21.65 14.92 21.18
CA ILE A 189 -20.71 16.05 21.12
C ILE A 189 -19.45 15.76 21.95
N LYS A 190 -19.60 15.14 23.14
CA LYS A 190 -18.45 14.70 23.94
C LYS A 190 -17.60 13.67 23.17
N ALA A 191 -18.23 12.67 22.56
CA ALA A 191 -17.53 11.69 21.72
C ALA A 191 -16.79 12.35 20.53
N GLY A 192 -17.41 13.34 19.88
CA GLY A 192 -16.78 14.14 18.82
C GLY A 192 -15.56 14.95 19.30
N LYS A 193 -15.63 15.55 20.49
CA LYS A 193 -14.49 16.29 21.08
C LYS A 193 -13.35 15.36 21.50
N VAL A 194 -13.68 14.21 22.10
CA VAL A 194 -12.69 13.20 22.50
C VAL A 194 -12.00 12.60 21.27
N SER A 195 -12.77 12.27 20.23
CA SER A 195 -12.19 11.77 18.97
C SER A 195 -11.30 12.81 18.29
N TYR A 196 -11.65 14.11 18.31
CA TYR A 196 -10.75 15.16 17.83
C TYR A 196 -9.41 15.18 18.60
N ILE A 197 -9.41 15.05 19.94
CA ILE A 197 -8.17 15.03 20.74
C ILE A 197 -7.30 13.83 20.38
N PHE A 198 -7.90 12.64 20.25
CA PHE A 198 -7.15 11.45 19.85
C PHE A 198 -6.66 11.52 18.40
N LEU A 199 -7.45 12.13 17.50
CA LEU A 199 -7.04 12.37 16.12
C LEU A 199 -5.84 13.32 16.05
N LEU A 200 -5.89 14.43 16.80
CA LEU A 200 -4.77 15.37 16.96
C LEU A 200 -3.51 14.66 17.44
N LEU A 201 -3.61 13.89 18.53
CA LEU A 201 -2.48 13.15 19.09
C LEU A 201 -1.90 12.15 18.07
N SER A 202 -2.76 11.39 17.39
CA SER A 202 -2.34 10.39 16.40
C SER A 202 -1.62 11.01 15.19
N ILE A 203 -2.11 12.16 14.70
CA ILE A 203 -1.47 12.87 13.58
C ILE A 203 -0.13 13.44 14.02
N LEU A 204 -0.04 14.07 15.19
CA LEU A 204 1.25 14.58 15.69
C LEU A 204 2.30 13.47 15.88
N LEU A 205 1.88 12.29 16.35
CA LEU A 205 2.77 11.14 16.52
C LEU A 205 3.14 10.45 15.20
N SER A 206 2.39 10.69 14.12
CA SER A 206 2.63 10.04 12.82
C SER A 206 3.91 10.48 12.13
N LEU A 207 4.37 11.72 12.34
CA LEU A 207 5.63 12.24 11.79
C LEU A 207 6.88 11.58 12.40
N PRO A 208 7.07 11.57 13.74
CA PRO A 208 8.20 10.85 14.34
C PRO A 208 8.11 9.34 14.08
N LEU A 209 6.90 8.75 14.03
CA LEU A 209 6.73 7.36 13.62
C LEU A 209 7.25 7.13 12.19
N GLN A 210 6.92 8.00 11.24
CA GLN A 210 7.44 7.85 9.87
C GLN A 210 8.97 8.00 9.84
N ALA A 211 9.53 8.89 10.66
CA ALA A 211 10.97 9.05 10.80
C ALA A 211 11.66 7.79 11.32
N THR A 212 11.08 7.06 12.28
CA THR A 212 11.66 5.79 12.77
C THR A 212 11.67 4.73 11.67
N ILE A 213 10.63 4.68 10.84
CA ILE A 213 10.53 3.75 9.70
C ILE A 213 11.59 4.06 8.63
N LEU A 214 11.77 5.34 8.29
CA LEU A 214 12.71 5.75 7.24
C LEU A 214 14.18 5.63 7.69
N THR A 215 14.48 6.03 8.92
CA THR A 215 15.86 6.02 9.44
C THR A 215 16.30 4.71 10.07
N GLY A 216 15.35 3.90 10.57
CA GLY A 216 15.65 2.74 11.42
C GLY A 216 16.08 3.11 12.84
N ASN A 217 16.02 4.39 13.22
CA ASN A 217 16.44 4.89 14.54
C ASN A 217 15.35 4.72 15.60
N SER A 218 15.74 4.83 16.87
CA SER A 218 14.83 4.77 18.02
C SER A 218 13.93 6.02 18.12
N TRP A 219 12.81 5.91 18.85
CA TRP A 219 11.90 7.03 19.11
C TRP A 219 12.59 8.26 19.71
N LEU A 220 13.60 8.08 20.55
CA LEU A 220 14.31 9.21 21.18
C LEU A 220 15.21 9.95 20.19
N ASP A 221 15.81 9.22 19.24
CA ASP A 221 16.74 9.79 18.27
C ASP A 221 16.04 10.58 17.15
N VAL A 222 14.79 10.23 16.82
CA VAL A 222 14.04 10.92 15.76
C VAL A 222 13.51 12.29 16.17
N PHE A 223 13.51 12.64 17.46
CA PHE A 223 13.15 13.98 17.93
C PHE A 223 14.26 15.02 17.77
N ARG A 224 15.41 14.65 17.18
CA ARG A 224 16.45 15.61 16.82
C ARG A 224 15.91 16.63 15.82
N ILE A 225 16.27 17.89 16.02
CA ILE A 225 15.75 19.01 15.22
C ILE A 225 16.04 18.83 13.73
N SER A 226 17.22 18.30 13.37
CA SER A 226 17.59 18.02 11.98
C SER A 226 16.65 16.99 11.35
N THR A 227 16.42 15.86 12.01
CA THR A 227 15.53 14.80 11.51
C THR A 227 14.11 15.31 11.32
N ILE A 228 13.59 16.11 12.27
CA ILE A 228 12.25 16.70 12.14
C ILE A 228 12.19 17.69 10.99
N GLN A 229 13.21 18.54 10.81
CA GLN A 229 13.28 19.48 9.70
C GLN A 229 13.31 18.76 8.36
N ASP A 230 14.14 17.72 8.23
CA ASP A 230 14.21 16.90 7.02
C ASP A 230 12.87 16.23 6.72
N MET A 231 12.23 15.65 7.74
CA MET A 231 10.90 15.06 7.59
C MET A 231 9.85 16.07 7.14
N ILE A 232 9.83 17.29 7.69
CA ILE A 232 8.80 18.29 7.39
C ILE A 232 8.99 18.91 6.00
N PHE A 233 10.23 19.24 5.64
CA PHE A 233 10.51 20.09 4.47
C PHE A 233 11.11 19.33 3.28
N ASN A 234 11.66 18.14 3.49
CA ASN A 234 12.36 17.37 2.46
C ASN A 234 11.68 16.03 2.14
N THR A 235 10.47 15.78 2.66
CA THR A 235 9.69 14.56 2.36
C THR A 235 8.24 14.87 1.98
N GLN A 236 7.68 14.07 1.06
CA GLN A 236 6.28 14.17 0.67
C GLN A 236 5.31 13.84 1.83
N PHE A 237 5.75 12.97 2.75
CA PHE A 237 4.99 12.69 3.96
C PHE A 237 4.86 13.95 4.82
N GLY A 238 5.94 14.74 4.94
CA GLY A 238 5.97 16.03 5.62
C GLY A 238 4.97 17.02 5.05
N ASP A 239 4.91 17.16 3.73
CA ASP A 239 3.95 18.03 3.04
C ASP A 239 2.51 17.66 3.40
N THR A 240 2.17 16.36 3.31
CA THR A 240 0.84 15.87 3.65
C THR A 240 0.54 16.04 5.15
N TRP A 241 1.53 15.82 6.00
CA TRP A 241 1.42 15.99 7.43
C TRP A 241 1.17 17.46 7.81
N LEU A 242 1.84 18.41 7.17
CA LEU A 242 1.59 19.85 7.35
C LEU A 242 0.16 20.21 6.99
N VAL A 243 -0.35 19.70 5.86
CA VAL A 243 -1.76 19.88 5.48
C VAL A 243 -2.69 19.31 6.55
N GLN A 244 -2.41 18.12 7.07
CA GLN A 244 -3.20 17.52 8.15
C GLN A 244 -3.18 18.36 9.42
N VAL A 245 -2.02 18.89 9.82
CA VAL A 245 -1.88 19.78 10.99
C VAL A 245 -2.65 21.08 10.81
N VAL A 246 -2.56 21.73 9.64
CA VAL A 246 -3.33 22.94 9.33
C VAL A 246 -4.83 22.67 9.39
N LEU A 247 -5.29 21.58 8.77
CA LEU A 247 -6.69 21.17 8.83
C LEU A 247 -7.16 20.89 10.25
N LEU A 248 -6.33 20.25 11.09
CA LEU A 248 -6.63 20.04 12.52
C LEU A 248 -6.76 21.36 13.28
N ILE A 249 -5.85 22.32 13.07
CA ILE A 249 -5.91 23.64 13.71
C ILE A 249 -7.20 24.37 13.32
N VAL A 250 -7.55 24.36 12.03
CA VAL A 250 -8.81 24.95 11.53
C VAL A 250 -10.03 24.24 12.10
N LEU A 251 -9.95 22.92 12.29
CA LEU A 251 -11.01 22.08 12.86
C LEU A 251 -11.21 22.30 14.37
N ALA A 252 -10.18 22.74 15.10
CA ALA A 252 -10.21 22.91 16.55
C ALA A 252 -11.36 23.82 17.00
N ILE A 253 -11.43 25.02 16.44
CA ILE A 253 -12.41 26.05 16.83
C ILE A 253 -13.86 25.53 16.66
N PRO A 254 -14.31 25.07 15.47
CA PRO A 254 -15.68 24.63 15.30
C PRO A 254 -16.00 23.39 16.15
N VAL A 255 -15.05 22.46 16.38
CA VAL A 255 -15.25 21.30 17.28
C VAL A 255 -15.52 21.75 18.72
N PHE A 256 -14.74 22.69 19.26
CA PHE A 256 -14.95 23.15 20.63
C PHE A 256 -16.20 24.01 20.82
N LEU A 257 -16.67 24.65 19.74
CA LEU A 257 -17.93 25.40 19.71
C LEU A 257 -19.19 24.52 19.59
N LEU A 258 -19.05 23.22 19.27
CA LEU A 258 -20.19 22.29 19.19
C LEU A 258 -21.02 22.30 20.48
N GLY A 259 -22.33 22.43 20.31
CA GLY A 259 -23.32 22.44 21.39
C GLY A 259 -23.47 23.75 22.17
N ARG A 260 -22.71 24.81 21.84
CA ARG A 260 -22.79 26.10 22.56
C ARG A 260 -23.84 27.06 22.00
N ASN A 261 -24.08 27.04 20.68
CA ASN A 261 -24.99 27.98 20.02
C ASN A 261 -26.13 27.23 19.31
N LYS A 262 -27.37 27.39 19.78
CA LYS A 262 -28.56 26.74 19.21
C LYS A 262 -28.92 27.26 17.80
N SER A 263 -28.57 28.50 17.46
CA SER A 263 -28.95 29.13 16.18
C SER A 263 -28.10 28.68 14.98
N ASN A 264 -26.83 28.33 15.20
CA ASN A 264 -25.87 27.97 14.13
C ASN A 264 -25.43 26.51 14.19
N TYR A 265 -26.19 25.68 14.91
CA TYR A 265 -25.82 24.31 15.25
C TYR A 265 -25.55 23.43 14.01
N ASP A 266 -26.47 23.41 13.05
CA ASP A 266 -26.33 22.59 11.84
C ASP A 266 -25.16 23.05 10.97
N PHE A 267 -24.96 24.38 10.84
CA PHE A 267 -23.89 24.95 10.03
C PHE A 267 -22.50 24.55 10.56
N LEU A 268 -22.28 24.66 11.87
CA LEU A 268 -21.01 24.25 12.48
C LEU A 268 -20.78 22.74 12.33
N ASN A 269 -21.80 21.91 12.54
CA ASN A 269 -21.68 20.46 12.34
C ASN A 269 -21.28 20.10 10.91
N TRP A 270 -21.84 20.78 9.90
CA TRP A 270 -21.45 20.57 8.50
C TRP A 270 -20.01 21.00 8.22
N ILE A 271 -19.54 22.11 8.79
CA ILE A 271 -18.13 22.52 8.67
C ILE A 271 -17.21 21.46 9.25
N VAL A 272 -17.48 20.99 10.47
CA VAL A 272 -16.67 19.95 11.12
C VAL A 272 -16.69 18.66 10.30
N LEU A 273 -17.85 18.27 9.75
CA LEU A 273 -17.97 17.08 8.91
C LEU A 273 -17.14 17.22 7.63
N ILE A 274 -17.24 18.34 6.91
CA ILE A 274 -16.50 18.58 5.66
C ILE A 274 -14.99 18.59 5.91
N LEU A 275 -14.53 19.28 6.96
CA LEU A 275 -13.11 19.31 7.32
C LEU A 275 -12.62 17.93 7.78
N GLY A 276 -13.42 17.18 8.53
CA GLY A 276 -13.11 15.80 8.91
C GLY A 276 -13.00 14.86 7.71
N ILE A 277 -13.89 15.01 6.71
CA ILE A 277 -13.81 14.29 5.43
C ILE A 277 -12.57 14.70 4.65
N GLY A 278 -12.21 16.00 4.65
CA GLY A 278 -10.98 16.50 4.04
C GLY A 278 -9.73 15.88 4.67
N LEU A 279 -9.67 15.78 5.99
CA LEU A 279 -8.61 15.05 6.70
C LEU A 279 -8.56 13.58 6.28
N LEU A 280 -9.71 12.90 6.16
CA LEU A 280 -9.75 11.51 5.71
C LEU A 280 -9.27 11.35 4.26
N PHE A 281 -9.60 12.30 3.38
CA PHE A 281 -9.16 12.29 1.98
C PHE A 281 -7.63 12.32 1.85
N THR A 282 -6.94 13.09 2.70
CA THR A 282 -5.47 13.10 2.72
C THR A 282 -4.85 11.72 2.95
N LYS A 283 -5.54 10.79 3.60
CA LYS A 283 -5.05 9.41 3.76
C LYS A 283 -5.12 8.57 2.51
N SER A 284 -6.09 8.84 1.65
CA SER A 284 -6.19 8.16 0.36
C SER A 284 -5.11 8.62 -0.62
N LEU A 285 -4.68 9.89 -0.49
CA LEU A 285 -3.55 10.43 -1.26
C LEU A 285 -2.20 9.83 -0.87
N THR A 286 -2.08 9.19 0.30
CA THR A 286 -0.86 8.55 0.78
C THR A 286 -1.01 7.02 0.92
N SER A 287 -2.00 6.42 0.27
CA SER A 287 -2.22 4.96 0.29
C SER A 287 -1.63 4.31 -0.96
N HIS A 288 -1.59 2.97 -1.03
CA HIS A 288 -1.20 2.25 -2.25
C HIS A 288 -2.04 2.64 -3.48
N ALA A 289 -3.25 3.17 -3.28
CA ALA A 289 -4.09 3.63 -4.37
C ALA A 289 -3.49 4.84 -5.09
N ALA A 290 -2.74 5.68 -4.38
CA ALA A 290 -2.02 6.83 -4.92
C ALA A 290 -0.87 6.41 -5.85
N SER A 291 -0.50 5.14 -5.81
CA SER A 291 0.68 4.58 -6.44
C SER A 291 0.28 3.55 -7.54
N THR A 292 -0.84 3.80 -8.22
CA THR A 292 -1.34 2.97 -9.34
C THR A 292 -1.37 3.76 -10.65
N THR A 293 -1.32 3.07 -11.79
CA THR A 293 -1.32 3.70 -13.13
C THR A 293 -2.54 4.62 -13.36
N ASN A 294 -3.72 4.24 -12.87
CA ASN A 294 -4.92 5.09 -12.89
C ASN A 294 -5.21 5.62 -11.48
N GLN A 295 -4.31 6.47 -11.00
CA GLN A 295 -4.33 7.00 -9.65
C GLN A 295 -5.66 7.65 -9.27
N TYR A 296 -6.22 8.55 -10.10
CA TYR A 296 -7.44 9.29 -9.75
C TYR A 296 -8.60 8.35 -9.46
N PHE A 297 -8.74 7.29 -10.26
CA PHE A 297 -9.77 6.29 -10.05
C PHE A 297 -9.50 5.48 -8.78
N SER A 298 -8.28 4.96 -8.60
CA SER A 298 -7.92 4.16 -7.44
C SER A 298 -8.05 4.92 -6.12
N VAL A 299 -7.54 6.16 -6.05
CA VAL A 299 -7.68 7.05 -4.89
C VAL A 299 -9.15 7.34 -4.61
N SER A 300 -9.97 7.57 -5.63
CA SER A 300 -11.42 7.78 -5.43
C SER A 300 -12.09 6.55 -4.81
N ILE A 301 -11.75 5.35 -5.28
CA ILE A 301 -12.27 4.09 -4.74
C ILE A 301 -11.82 3.87 -3.29
N ASP A 302 -10.53 4.09 -3.00
CA ASP A 302 -9.97 3.97 -1.66
C ASP A 302 -10.59 4.99 -0.68
N PHE A 303 -10.72 6.26 -1.09
CA PHE A 303 -11.41 7.28 -0.31
C PHE A 303 -12.87 6.91 -0.03
N LEU A 304 -13.62 6.45 -1.03
CA LEU A 304 -15.01 6.02 -0.85
C LEU A 304 -15.10 4.82 0.09
N HIS A 305 -14.14 3.88 0.04
CA HIS A 305 -14.04 2.77 0.97
C HIS A 305 -13.82 3.25 2.41
N LEU A 306 -12.81 4.11 2.61
CA LEU A 306 -12.47 4.67 3.92
C LEU A 306 -13.61 5.52 4.51
N LEU A 307 -14.26 6.34 3.69
CA LEU A 307 -15.39 7.17 4.10
C LEU A 307 -16.58 6.30 4.52
N SER A 308 -16.89 5.27 3.75
CA SER A 308 -17.98 4.35 4.06
C SER A 308 -17.74 3.59 5.36
N ALA A 309 -16.52 3.09 5.56
CA ALA A 309 -16.11 2.43 6.79
C ALA A 309 -16.17 3.40 7.99
N SER A 310 -15.69 4.64 7.81
CA SER A 310 -15.70 5.68 8.84
C SER A 310 -17.12 6.03 9.29
N VAL A 311 -18.04 6.22 8.33
CA VAL A 311 -19.45 6.51 8.62
C VAL A 311 -20.12 5.32 9.32
N TRP A 312 -19.87 4.08 8.87
CA TRP A 312 -20.49 2.90 9.48
C TRP A 312 -19.99 2.67 10.91
N ILE A 313 -18.68 2.60 11.12
CA ILE A 313 -18.10 2.35 12.45
C ILE A 313 -18.43 3.52 13.40
N GLY A 314 -18.31 4.77 12.96
CA GLY A 314 -18.66 5.92 13.79
C GLY A 314 -20.15 5.98 14.13
N SER A 315 -21.03 5.51 13.24
CA SER A 315 -22.46 5.37 13.55
C SER A 315 -22.72 4.27 14.59
N LEU A 316 -21.96 3.17 14.58
CA LEU A 316 -22.02 2.16 15.64
C LEU A 316 -21.55 2.72 16.98
N ILE A 317 -20.48 3.53 17.00
CA ILE A 317 -20.04 4.26 18.20
C ILE A 317 -21.16 5.16 18.70
N ALA A 318 -21.80 5.94 17.80
CA ALA A 318 -22.94 6.78 18.17
C ALA A 318 -24.09 5.95 18.77
N MET A 319 -24.44 4.81 18.19
CA MET A 319 -25.46 3.91 18.72
C MET A 319 -25.09 3.36 20.10
N VAL A 320 -23.81 3.00 20.33
CA VAL A 320 -23.31 2.54 21.63
C VAL A 320 -23.37 3.66 22.67
N VAL A 321 -22.93 4.87 22.31
CA VAL A 321 -22.97 6.04 23.19
C VAL A 321 -24.41 6.38 23.60
N LEU A 322 -25.38 6.19 22.69
CA LEU A 322 -26.80 6.41 22.98
C LEU A 322 -27.52 5.21 23.61
N LEU A 323 -26.88 4.03 23.77
CA LEU A 323 -27.50 2.85 24.38
C LEU A 323 -28.20 3.12 25.73
N PRO A 324 -27.68 3.96 26.65
CA PRO A 324 -28.37 4.25 27.91
C PRO A 324 -29.80 4.80 27.73
N MET A 325 -30.11 5.42 26.58
CA MET A 325 -31.45 5.93 26.26
C MET A 325 -32.50 4.82 26.14
N ILE A 326 -32.11 3.58 25.84
CA ILE A 326 -33.06 2.44 25.73
C ILE A 326 -33.70 2.08 27.08
N LYS A 327 -33.06 2.46 28.20
CA LYS A 327 -33.51 2.15 29.56
C LYS A 327 -34.61 3.09 30.06
N ARG A 328 -34.72 4.30 29.50
CA ARG A 328 -35.71 5.31 29.91
C ARG A 328 -36.90 5.29 28.95
N SER A 329 -38.13 5.30 29.47
CA SER A 329 -39.36 5.23 28.66
C SER A 329 -39.42 6.35 27.60
N GLU A 330 -39.11 7.59 28.02
CA GLU A 330 -39.17 8.80 27.19
C GLU A 330 -38.20 8.77 25.99
N THR A 331 -36.97 8.31 26.20
CA THR A 331 -35.91 8.36 25.17
C THR A 331 -35.78 7.06 24.36
N LYS A 332 -36.46 5.99 24.79
CA LYS A 332 -36.42 4.68 24.12
C LYS A 332 -36.93 4.76 22.68
N ASP A 333 -38.00 5.51 22.45
CA ASP A 333 -38.62 5.62 21.14
C ASP A 333 -37.77 6.44 20.16
N VAL A 334 -37.08 7.47 20.66
CA VAL A 334 -36.06 8.21 19.91
C VAL A 334 -34.94 7.26 19.46
N TYR A 335 -34.43 6.43 20.37
CA TYR A 335 -33.35 5.47 20.07
C TYR A 335 -33.76 4.46 18.99
N LEU A 336 -34.91 3.78 19.16
CA LEU A 336 -35.41 2.79 18.21
C LEU A 336 -35.71 3.41 16.83
N THR A 337 -36.25 4.63 16.81
CA THR A 337 -36.48 5.37 15.57
C THR A 337 -35.17 5.70 14.87
N THR A 338 -34.14 6.08 15.62
CA THR A 338 -32.82 6.40 15.09
C THR A 338 -32.15 5.17 14.46
N ILE A 339 -32.20 4.00 15.12
CA ILE A 339 -31.74 2.72 14.53
C ILE A 339 -32.48 2.43 13.23
N ARG A 340 -33.81 2.62 13.21
CA ARG A 340 -34.61 2.44 12.00
C ARG A 340 -34.31 3.48 10.91
N ARG A 341 -33.75 4.64 11.21
CA ARG A 341 -33.33 5.57 10.14
C ARG A 341 -31.96 5.17 9.58
N PHE A 342 -31.08 4.66 10.44
CA PHE A 342 -29.75 4.23 10.03
C PHE A 342 -29.76 3.06 9.04
N TYR A 343 -30.73 2.12 9.10
CA TYR A 343 -30.66 0.93 8.24
C TYR A 343 -30.56 1.25 6.74
N LYS A 344 -31.23 2.31 6.27
CA LYS A 344 -31.19 2.72 4.85
C LYS A 344 -29.78 3.12 4.45
N TRP A 345 -29.12 3.88 5.32
CA TRP A 345 -27.72 4.26 5.18
C TRP A 345 -26.80 3.05 5.30
N GLY A 346 -27.04 2.17 6.28
CA GLY A 346 -26.28 0.93 6.45
C GLY A 346 -26.24 0.07 5.17
N LEU A 347 -27.38 -0.10 4.49
CA LEU A 347 -27.42 -0.85 3.23
C LEU A 347 -26.57 -0.18 2.13
N ILE A 348 -26.68 1.15 1.97
CA ILE A 348 -25.89 1.90 1.00
C ILE A 348 -24.39 1.76 1.30
N LEU A 349 -23.99 1.92 2.57
CA LEU A 349 -22.60 1.82 3.01
C LEU A 349 -22.03 0.41 2.78
N VAL A 350 -22.82 -0.63 3.05
CA VAL A 350 -22.42 -2.03 2.79
C VAL A 350 -22.19 -2.28 1.31
N VAL A 351 -23.13 -1.84 0.45
CA VAL A 351 -22.98 -1.99 -1.00
C VAL A 351 -21.74 -1.24 -1.50
N LEU A 352 -21.54 0.00 -1.04
CA LEU A 352 -20.38 0.81 -1.42
C LEU A 352 -19.07 0.17 -0.96
N LEU A 353 -19.02 -0.35 0.27
CA LEU A 353 -17.85 -1.09 0.79
C LEU A 353 -17.57 -2.39 0.03
N ALA A 354 -18.62 -3.13 -0.34
CA ALA A 354 -18.46 -4.37 -1.11
C ALA A 354 -17.89 -4.06 -2.50
N ILE A 355 -18.46 -3.09 -3.22
CA ILE A 355 -18.00 -2.71 -4.56
C ILE A 355 -16.55 -2.20 -4.49
N THR A 356 -16.29 -1.20 -3.64
CA THR A 356 -14.93 -0.62 -3.51
C THR A 356 -13.91 -1.63 -3.00
N GLY A 357 -14.30 -2.52 -2.07
CA GLY A 357 -13.43 -3.57 -1.54
C GLY A 357 -13.08 -4.65 -2.57
N VAL A 358 -14.04 -5.06 -3.41
CA VAL A 358 -13.79 -5.99 -4.52
C VAL A 358 -12.84 -5.37 -5.54
N PHE A 359 -13.09 -4.12 -5.95
CA PHE A 359 -12.17 -3.41 -6.86
C PHE A 359 -10.75 -3.32 -6.28
N GLY A 360 -10.60 -2.87 -5.03
CA GLY A 360 -9.29 -2.83 -4.38
C GLY A 360 -8.63 -4.20 -4.29
N SER A 361 -9.39 -5.26 -4.03
CA SER A 361 -8.83 -6.63 -3.97
C SER A 361 -8.30 -7.10 -5.33
N LEU A 362 -9.03 -6.81 -6.42
CA LEU A 362 -8.61 -7.17 -7.78
C LEU A 362 -7.36 -6.41 -8.24
N SER A 363 -7.15 -5.18 -7.74
CA SER A 363 -5.95 -4.40 -8.07
C SER A 363 -4.67 -4.91 -7.38
N TYR A 364 -4.78 -5.61 -6.25
CA TYR A 364 -3.63 -5.98 -5.43
C TYR A 364 -3.39 -7.50 -5.32
N ILE A 365 -4.29 -8.33 -5.85
CA ILE A 365 -4.22 -9.80 -5.77
C ILE A 365 -4.28 -10.39 -7.18
N PRO A 366 -3.12 -10.80 -7.73
CA PRO A 366 -3.06 -11.28 -9.12
C PRO A 366 -3.69 -12.66 -9.30
N ASN A 367 -3.67 -13.53 -8.29
CA ASN A 367 -4.15 -14.91 -8.39
C ASN A 367 -4.49 -15.54 -7.03
N LEU A 368 -5.13 -16.71 -7.04
CA LEU A 368 -5.56 -17.43 -5.83
C LEU A 368 -4.40 -17.93 -4.95
N TYR A 369 -3.24 -18.21 -5.55
CA TYR A 369 -2.05 -18.61 -4.81
C TYR A 369 -1.59 -17.46 -3.90
N SER A 370 -1.47 -16.26 -4.45
CA SER A 370 -1.08 -15.06 -3.72
C SER A 370 -2.06 -14.71 -2.59
N LEU A 371 -3.37 -14.94 -2.78
CA LEU A 371 -4.39 -14.75 -1.73
C LEU A 371 -4.16 -15.63 -0.49
N THR A 372 -3.63 -16.84 -0.66
CA THR A 372 -3.51 -17.83 0.43
C THR A 372 -2.10 -17.93 1.01
N HIS A 373 -1.07 -17.59 0.22
CA HIS A 373 0.33 -17.77 0.60
C HIS A 373 1.01 -16.47 1.05
N THR A 374 0.56 -15.30 0.59
CA THR A 374 1.10 -14.01 1.04
C THR A 374 0.48 -13.55 2.35
N ASP A 375 1.21 -12.78 3.14
CA ASP A 375 0.69 -12.24 4.41
C ASP A 375 -0.43 -11.21 4.16
N TYR A 376 -0.30 -10.41 3.10
CA TYR A 376 -1.38 -9.52 2.65
C TYR A 376 -2.66 -10.29 2.34
N GLY A 377 -2.56 -11.38 1.55
CA GLY A 377 -3.70 -12.23 1.22
C GLY A 377 -4.37 -12.84 2.45
N LYS A 378 -3.59 -13.40 3.39
CA LYS A 378 -4.11 -13.97 4.64
C LYS A 378 -4.86 -12.93 5.48
N VAL A 379 -4.30 -11.72 5.64
CA VAL A 379 -4.94 -10.64 6.40
C VAL A 379 -6.24 -10.20 5.72
N LEU A 380 -6.26 -10.12 4.39
CA LEU A 380 -7.48 -9.80 3.65
C LEU A 380 -8.57 -10.86 3.85
N VAL A 381 -8.22 -12.16 3.78
CA VAL A 381 -9.17 -13.26 4.03
C VAL A 381 -9.79 -13.11 5.42
N TRP A 382 -8.99 -12.88 6.47
CA TRP A 382 -9.51 -12.63 7.81
C TRP A 382 -10.40 -11.39 7.89
N LYS A 383 -10.04 -10.30 7.21
CA LYS A 383 -10.85 -9.08 7.12
C LYS A 383 -12.21 -9.36 6.47
N VAL A 384 -12.25 -10.15 5.39
CA VAL A 384 -13.49 -10.55 4.71
C VAL A 384 -14.35 -11.46 5.60
N ILE A 385 -13.75 -12.45 6.27
CA ILE A 385 -14.46 -13.33 7.20
C ILE A 385 -15.13 -12.52 8.32
N LEU A 386 -14.37 -11.60 8.94
CA LEU A 386 -14.90 -10.73 10.00
C LEU A 386 -16.00 -9.80 9.47
N LEU A 387 -15.86 -9.28 8.26
CA LEU A 387 -16.89 -8.47 7.61
C LEU A 387 -18.18 -9.28 7.40
N LEU A 388 -18.09 -10.53 6.95
CA LEU A 388 -19.25 -11.41 6.79
C LEU A 388 -19.96 -11.66 8.13
N PHE A 389 -19.22 -11.91 9.21
CA PHE A 389 -19.81 -12.02 10.55
C PHE A 389 -20.49 -10.71 10.99
N MET A 390 -19.85 -9.57 10.75
CA MET A 390 -20.41 -8.26 11.05
C MET A 390 -21.70 -8.00 10.26
N LEU A 391 -21.79 -8.44 8.99
CA LEU A 391 -23.00 -8.34 8.17
C LEU A 391 -24.14 -9.21 8.70
N VAL A 392 -23.85 -10.43 9.18
CA VAL A 392 -24.85 -11.29 9.82
C VAL A 392 -25.42 -10.61 11.07
N LEU A 393 -24.56 -10.04 11.92
CA LEU A 393 -25.01 -9.28 13.09
C LEU A 393 -25.84 -8.05 12.69
N ALA A 394 -25.40 -7.31 11.66
CA ALA A 394 -26.11 -6.14 11.15
C ALA A 394 -27.51 -6.51 10.63
N ALA A 395 -27.64 -7.65 9.95
CA ALA A 395 -28.92 -8.21 9.51
C ALA A 395 -29.82 -8.60 10.70
N ILE A 396 -29.27 -9.21 11.75
CA ILE A 396 -30.00 -9.51 12.99
C ILE A 396 -30.50 -8.21 13.64
N ASN A 397 -29.64 -7.20 13.73
CA ASN A 397 -29.97 -5.88 14.25
C ASN A 397 -31.02 -5.16 13.42
N PHE A 398 -30.99 -5.32 12.10
CA PHE A 398 -32.03 -4.81 11.19
C PHE A 398 -33.40 -5.42 11.50
N VAL A 399 -33.49 -6.75 11.62
CA VAL A 399 -34.75 -7.43 11.94
C VAL A 399 -35.26 -7.03 13.33
N LYS A 400 -34.37 -6.97 14.33
CA LYS A 400 -34.71 -6.53 15.70
C LYS A 400 -35.20 -5.09 15.73
N GLY A 401 -34.52 -4.18 15.03
CA GLY A 401 -34.88 -2.77 14.92
C GLY A 401 -36.24 -2.57 14.25
N ARG A 402 -36.54 -3.29 13.16
CA ARG A 402 -37.85 -3.26 12.49
C ARG A 402 -38.98 -3.75 13.40
N LYS A 403 -38.73 -4.81 14.18
CA LYS A 403 -39.69 -5.35 15.16
C LYS A 403 -39.71 -4.58 16.49
N ARG A 404 -38.95 -3.49 16.63
CA ARG A 404 -38.77 -2.71 17.89
C ARG A 404 -38.38 -3.60 19.09
N ASN A 405 -37.68 -4.71 18.83
CA ASN A 405 -37.31 -5.68 19.86
C ASN A 405 -35.98 -5.30 20.50
N LYS A 406 -36.00 -5.00 21.81
CA LYS A 406 -34.81 -4.62 22.59
C LYS A 406 -33.97 -5.81 23.09
N LYS A 407 -34.51 -7.03 23.09
CA LYS A 407 -33.86 -8.19 23.73
C LYS A 407 -32.54 -8.53 23.03
N GLY A 408 -31.44 -8.43 23.75
CA GLY A 408 -30.09 -8.70 23.24
C GLY A 408 -29.62 -7.74 22.15
N LEU A 409 -30.21 -6.55 22.02
CA LEU A 409 -29.81 -5.53 21.02
C LEU A 409 -28.48 -4.86 21.40
N SER A 410 -28.24 -4.60 22.70
CA SER A 410 -26.97 -3.98 23.12
C SER A 410 -25.79 -4.91 22.87
N GLY A 411 -25.96 -6.20 23.16
CA GLY A 411 -24.91 -7.20 22.95
C GLY A 411 -24.49 -7.27 21.50
N THR A 412 -25.44 -7.35 20.57
CA THR A 412 -25.14 -7.42 19.13
C THR A 412 -24.49 -6.14 18.59
N ILE A 413 -24.94 -4.95 19.02
CA ILE A 413 -24.30 -3.67 18.62
C ILE A 413 -22.86 -3.59 19.15
N TRP A 414 -22.61 -4.00 20.41
CA TRP A 414 -21.26 -4.06 20.96
C TRP A 414 -20.37 -5.06 20.21
N SER A 415 -20.90 -6.23 19.87
CA SER A 415 -20.18 -7.23 19.06
C SER A 415 -19.83 -6.69 17.67
N GLU A 416 -20.75 -6.00 16.99
CA GLU A 416 -20.47 -5.34 15.70
C GLU A 416 -19.37 -4.30 15.84
N LEU A 417 -19.43 -3.44 16.86
CA LEU A 417 -18.40 -2.43 17.09
C LEU A 417 -17.03 -3.07 17.37
N LEU A 418 -16.98 -4.13 18.19
CA LEU A 418 -15.73 -4.83 18.50
C LEU A 418 -15.13 -5.47 17.26
N ILE A 419 -15.94 -6.13 16.43
CA ILE A 419 -15.49 -6.69 15.14
C ILE A 419 -15.00 -5.57 14.22
N GLY A 420 -15.72 -4.44 14.14
CA GLY A 420 -15.30 -3.25 13.40
C GLY A 420 -13.95 -2.72 13.85
N CYS A 421 -13.69 -2.66 15.16
CA CYS A 421 -12.40 -2.27 15.73
C CYS A 421 -11.27 -3.22 15.31
N VAL A 422 -11.52 -4.53 15.29
CA VAL A 422 -10.54 -5.54 14.82
C VAL A 422 -10.30 -5.40 13.31
N ILE A 423 -11.36 -5.17 12.51
CA ILE A 423 -11.23 -4.90 11.08
C ILE A 423 -10.37 -3.67 10.80
N LEU A 424 -10.45 -2.63 11.63
CA LEU A 424 -9.55 -1.47 11.52
C LEU A 424 -8.09 -1.84 11.81
N ILE A 425 -7.81 -2.71 12.79
CA ILE A 425 -6.44 -3.22 13.03
C ILE A 425 -5.94 -3.98 11.80
N LEU A 426 -6.74 -4.90 11.25
CA LEU A 426 -6.38 -5.62 10.03
C LEU A 426 -6.19 -4.66 8.83
N SER A 427 -6.95 -3.57 8.78
CA SER A 427 -6.78 -2.54 7.75
C SER A 427 -5.46 -1.80 7.90
N VAL A 428 -5.01 -1.50 9.12
CA VAL A 428 -3.67 -0.95 9.36
C VAL A 428 -2.60 -1.91 8.83
N LEU A 429 -2.71 -3.20 9.14
CA LEU A 429 -1.77 -4.22 8.64
C LEU A 429 -1.74 -4.25 7.10
N LEU A 430 -2.91 -4.32 6.44
CA LEU A 430 -2.98 -4.33 4.97
C LEU A 430 -2.34 -3.11 4.32
N THR A 431 -2.51 -1.92 4.92
CA THR A 431 -1.93 -0.67 4.38
C THR A 431 -0.42 -0.52 4.62
N ASN A 432 0.23 -1.49 5.26
CA ASN A 432 1.67 -1.46 5.53
C ASN A 432 2.38 -2.77 5.19
N LEU A 433 1.64 -3.82 4.82
CA LEU A 433 2.21 -5.04 4.27
C LEU A 433 2.45 -4.83 2.77
N PRO A 434 3.52 -5.41 2.20
CA PRO A 434 3.66 -5.51 0.76
C PRO A 434 2.39 -6.12 0.16
N THR A 435 1.88 -5.53 -0.93
CA THR A 435 0.68 -6.06 -1.62
C THR A 435 0.94 -7.47 -2.14
N ALA A 436 -0.10 -8.26 -2.39
CA ALA A 436 0.10 -9.63 -2.87
C ALA A 436 0.76 -9.69 -4.27
N MET A 437 0.74 -8.58 -5.01
CA MET A 437 1.51 -8.37 -6.23
C MET A 437 3.03 -8.46 -6.02
N SER A 438 3.55 -8.19 -4.82
CA SER A 438 4.99 -8.33 -4.56
C SER A 438 5.45 -9.79 -4.59
N ALA A 439 4.53 -10.74 -4.36
CA ALA A 439 4.79 -12.16 -4.27
C ALA A 439 3.68 -12.98 -4.97
N PRO A 440 3.55 -12.88 -6.31
CA PRO A 440 2.48 -13.52 -7.07
C PRO A 440 2.55 -15.06 -7.00
N GLY A 441 3.72 -15.59 -6.64
CA GLY A 441 3.99 -17.02 -6.53
C GLY A 441 4.43 -17.64 -7.85
N PRO A 442 4.77 -18.95 -7.81
CA PRO A 442 5.32 -19.66 -8.96
C PRO A 442 4.42 -19.52 -10.19
N PHE A 443 5.01 -19.15 -11.31
CA PHE A 443 4.34 -19.13 -12.60
C PHE A 443 4.41 -20.53 -13.21
N GLN A 444 3.30 -21.03 -13.72
CA GLN A 444 3.25 -22.25 -14.52
C GLN A 444 2.12 -22.17 -15.53
N GLU A 445 2.45 -22.27 -16.82
CA GLU A 445 1.47 -22.29 -17.90
C GLU A 445 1.93 -23.29 -18.98
N THR A 446 0.98 -24.01 -19.56
CA THR A 446 1.20 -24.89 -20.70
C THR A 446 0.41 -24.35 -21.89
N LYS A 447 1.09 -24.14 -23.01
CA LYS A 447 0.49 -23.73 -24.28
C LYS A 447 0.88 -24.68 -25.39
N THR A 448 0.09 -24.68 -26.46
CA THR A 448 0.36 -25.46 -27.67
C THR A 448 1.05 -24.57 -28.70
N ALA A 449 2.26 -24.95 -29.11
CA ALA A 449 3.03 -24.34 -30.18
C ALA A 449 2.77 -25.07 -31.52
N GLY A 450 3.29 -24.52 -32.62
CA GLY A 450 3.11 -25.04 -33.98
C GLY A 450 3.27 -26.56 -34.10
N GLN A 451 2.47 -27.15 -34.99
CA GLN A 451 2.29 -28.59 -35.20
C GLN A 451 1.59 -29.35 -34.07
N GLY A 452 1.24 -28.73 -32.93
CA GLY A 452 0.52 -29.38 -31.82
C GLY A 452 1.38 -29.68 -30.58
N ASN A 453 2.66 -29.28 -30.61
CA ASN A 453 3.62 -29.50 -29.55
C ASN A 453 3.23 -28.72 -28.29
N GLN A 454 3.34 -29.33 -27.11
CA GLN A 454 3.07 -28.65 -25.85
C GLN A 454 4.35 -28.08 -25.25
N VAL A 455 4.31 -26.79 -24.95
CA VAL A 455 5.38 -26.08 -24.24
C VAL A 455 4.85 -25.68 -22.87
N THR A 456 5.50 -26.16 -21.81
CA THR A 456 5.23 -25.73 -20.45
C THR A 456 6.38 -24.86 -19.97
N LEU A 457 6.08 -23.62 -19.60
CA LEU A 457 7.00 -22.73 -18.90
C LEU A 457 6.66 -22.71 -17.42
N ARG A 458 7.67 -22.92 -16.58
CA ARG A 458 7.57 -22.77 -15.14
C ARG A 458 8.66 -21.82 -14.63
N VAL A 459 8.28 -20.85 -13.81
CA VAL A 459 9.21 -19.90 -13.20
C VAL A 459 8.97 -19.83 -11.70
N THR A 460 10.02 -20.01 -10.89
CA THR A 460 9.92 -20.05 -9.42
C THR A 460 11.10 -19.27 -8.80
N PRO A 461 10.86 -18.32 -7.87
CA PRO A 461 9.58 -17.96 -7.23
C PRO A 461 8.70 -16.99 -8.03
N ASN A 462 9.14 -16.54 -9.21
CA ASN A 462 8.50 -15.51 -10.04
C ASN A 462 8.48 -14.12 -9.37
N VAL A 463 9.68 -13.68 -8.97
CA VAL A 463 9.95 -12.41 -8.28
C VAL A 463 11.20 -11.73 -8.86
N ILE A 464 11.50 -10.48 -8.50
CA ILE A 464 12.79 -9.86 -8.82
C ILE A 464 13.94 -10.67 -8.23
N GLY A 465 15.02 -10.85 -8.99
CA GLY A 465 16.23 -11.58 -8.57
C GLY A 465 16.28 -13.03 -9.07
N GLU A 466 16.91 -13.93 -8.32
CA GLU A 466 17.15 -15.31 -8.79
C GLU A 466 15.84 -16.08 -8.96
N ASN A 467 15.59 -16.54 -10.19
CA ASN A 467 14.50 -17.44 -10.52
C ASN A 467 15.05 -18.72 -11.17
N LEU A 468 14.39 -19.83 -10.88
CA LEU A 468 14.52 -21.06 -11.64
C LEU A 468 13.51 -21.04 -12.79
N PHE A 469 14.01 -20.99 -14.01
CA PHE A 469 13.26 -21.17 -15.25
C PHE A 469 13.33 -22.65 -15.65
N GLU A 470 12.18 -23.29 -15.81
CA GLU A 470 12.07 -24.64 -16.37
C GLU A 470 11.18 -24.61 -17.62
N VAL A 471 11.68 -25.14 -18.74
CA VAL A 471 10.90 -25.35 -19.96
C VAL A 471 10.76 -26.85 -20.20
N THR A 472 9.53 -27.32 -20.39
CA THR A 472 9.23 -28.69 -20.79
C THR A 472 8.60 -28.69 -22.18
N LEU A 473 9.15 -29.50 -23.09
CA LEU A 473 8.70 -29.65 -24.47
C LEU A 473 8.17 -31.08 -24.66
N LYS A 474 6.90 -31.18 -25.06
CA LYS A 474 6.24 -32.44 -25.40
C LYS A 474 5.69 -32.40 -26.82
N ASP A 475 5.72 -33.53 -27.50
CA ASP A 475 5.14 -33.69 -28.82
C ASP A 475 3.60 -33.74 -28.75
N ASN A 476 2.97 -33.85 -29.92
CA ASN A 476 1.51 -33.96 -30.07
C ASN A 476 0.90 -35.18 -29.35
N ASN A 477 1.71 -36.21 -29.09
CA ASN A 477 1.30 -37.43 -28.40
C ASN A 477 1.54 -37.33 -26.88
N GLY A 478 2.04 -36.19 -26.39
CA GLY A 478 2.36 -35.95 -24.99
C GLY A 478 3.68 -36.58 -24.52
N GLN A 479 4.50 -37.11 -25.43
CA GLN A 479 5.83 -37.65 -25.11
C GLN A 479 6.89 -36.55 -25.10
N GLN A 480 7.99 -36.75 -24.37
CA GLN A 480 9.08 -35.77 -24.33
C GLN A 480 9.75 -35.65 -25.70
N MET A 481 9.86 -34.42 -26.20
CA MET A 481 10.52 -34.17 -27.49
C MET A 481 12.01 -34.51 -27.41
N LYS A 482 12.48 -35.26 -28.41
CA LYS A 482 13.89 -35.60 -28.61
C LYS A 482 14.48 -34.72 -29.71
N GLY A 483 15.81 -34.64 -29.76
CA GLY A 483 16.50 -33.96 -30.86
C GLY A 483 16.38 -32.43 -30.82
N ILE A 484 16.12 -31.85 -29.64
CA ILE A 484 16.22 -30.40 -29.43
C ILE A 484 17.70 -30.04 -29.21
N ASP A 485 18.19 -29.09 -29.99
CA ASP A 485 19.56 -28.61 -29.97
C ASP A 485 19.76 -27.51 -28.92
N GLN A 486 18.89 -26.49 -28.96
CA GLN A 486 18.95 -25.36 -28.04
C GLN A 486 17.55 -24.91 -27.60
N VAL A 487 17.46 -24.41 -26.36
CA VAL A 487 16.28 -23.70 -25.87
C VAL A 487 16.73 -22.36 -25.30
N THR A 488 16.14 -21.29 -25.78
CA THR A 488 16.41 -19.92 -25.32
C THR A 488 15.13 -19.26 -24.82
N LEU A 489 15.29 -18.36 -23.85
CA LEU A 489 14.23 -17.48 -23.37
C LEU A 489 14.63 -16.05 -23.69
N THR A 490 13.71 -15.29 -24.27
CA THR A 490 13.83 -13.83 -24.37
C THR A 490 12.82 -13.19 -23.44
N LEU A 491 13.34 -12.45 -22.46
CA LEU A 491 12.58 -11.77 -21.42
C LEU A 491 12.42 -10.31 -21.81
N THR A 492 11.18 -9.83 -21.89
CA THR A 492 10.84 -8.45 -22.26
C THR A 492 9.83 -7.89 -21.26
N SER A 493 10.12 -6.74 -20.64
CA SER A 493 9.13 -6.02 -19.83
C SER A 493 8.07 -5.39 -20.75
N LEU A 494 6.80 -5.53 -20.38
CA LEU A 494 5.67 -4.95 -21.10
C LEU A 494 5.27 -3.57 -20.55
N ASP A 495 5.68 -3.27 -19.32
CA ASP A 495 5.34 -2.02 -18.65
C ASP A 495 6.36 -0.92 -18.94
N MET A 496 7.62 -1.30 -19.24
CA MET A 496 8.73 -0.37 -19.47
C MET A 496 9.72 -0.89 -20.51
N ASP A 497 10.27 0.01 -21.33
CA ASP A 497 11.34 -0.32 -22.29
C ASP A 497 12.69 -0.46 -21.59
N MET A 498 13.11 -1.71 -21.38
CA MET A 498 14.38 -2.08 -20.75
C MET A 498 15.33 -2.84 -21.68
N GLY A 499 15.00 -2.91 -22.97
CA GLY A 499 15.63 -3.84 -23.90
C GLY A 499 15.23 -5.30 -23.65
N VAL A 500 15.92 -6.22 -24.32
CA VAL A 500 15.64 -7.66 -24.27
C VAL A 500 16.78 -8.41 -23.61
N ASN A 501 16.46 -9.31 -22.68
CA ASN A 501 17.43 -10.21 -22.07
C ASN A 501 17.21 -11.62 -22.60
N THR A 502 18.19 -12.15 -23.33
CA THR A 502 18.11 -13.51 -23.89
C THR A 502 19.04 -14.45 -23.14
N VAL A 503 18.48 -15.54 -22.61
CA VAL A 503 19.21 -16.55 -21.84
C VAL A 503 19.04 -17.93 -22.45
N THR A 504 20.11 -18.73 -22.46
CA THR A 504 20.09 -20.12 -22.96
C THR A 504 19.95 -21.11 -21.81
N LEU A 505 19.03 -22.07 -21.92
CA LEU A 505 18.77 -23.05 -20.89
C LEU A 505 19.68 -24.27 -21.04
N LYS A 506 20.01 -24.89 -19.91
CA LYS A 506 20.78 -26.14 -19.88
C LYS A 506 19.83 -27.32 -19.94
N LYS A 507 20.14 -28.31 -20.78
CA LYS A 507 19.39 -29.58 -20.83
C LYS A 507 19.55 -30.32 -19.51
N LYS A 508 18.43 -30.65 -18.87
CA LYS A 508 18.39 -31.46 -17.63
C LYS A 508 17.97 -32.89 -17.91
N ALA A 509 17.03 -33.08 -18.84
CA ALA A 509 16.59 -34.38 -19.36
C ALA A 509 16.06 -34.19 -20.79
N GLU A 510 15.69 -35.28 -21.47
CA GLU A 510 14.98 -35.15 -22.75
C GLU A 510 13.71 -34.33 -22.58
N GLY A 511 13.47 -33.40 -23.51
CA GLY A 511 12.35 -32.46 -23.44
C GLY A 511 12.30 -31.57 -22.19
N LYS A 512 13.34 -31.51 -21.34
CA LYS A 512 13.35 -30.68 -20.11
C LYS A 512 14.64 -29.87 -19.96
N TYR A 513 14.46 -28.55 -19.87
CA TYR A 513 15.52 -27.55 -19.88
C TYR A 513 15.38 -26.65 -18.66
N THR A 514 16.49 -26.27 -18.03
CA THR A 514 16.47 -25.45 -16.81
C THR A 514 17.59 -24.43 -16.78
N LEU A 515 17.33 -23.28 -16.17
CA LEU A 515 18.33 -22.27 -15.85
C LEU A 515 17.96 -21.56 -14.55
N LYS A 516 18.94 -21.35 -13.68
CA LYS A 516 18.84 -20.36 -12.60
C LYS A 516 19.42 -19.05 -13.11
N SER A 517 18.64 -17.98 -13.06
CA SER A 517 19.03 -16.68 -13.60
C SER A 517 18.29 -15.56 -12.88
N MET A 518 18.93 -14.39 -12.80
CA MET A 518 18.30 -13.14 -12.37
C MET A 518 17.61 -12.42 -13.53
N GLY A 519 16.99 -13.19 -14.44
CA GLY A 519 16.42 -12.68 -15.68
C GLY A 519 15.30 -11.65 -15.49
N PHE A 520 14.63 -11.68 -14.33
CA PHE A 520 13.68 -10.66 -13.90
C PHE A 520 14.35 -9.66 -12.97
N ASN A 521 14.64 -8.47 -13.51
CA ASN A 521 15.25 -7.36 -12.79
C ASN A 521 14.21 -6.33 -12.30
N MET A 522 12.93 -6.55 -12.60
CA MET A 522 11.85 -5.63 -12.24
C MET A 522 10.52 -6.37 -12.09
N ALA A 523 9.68 -5.87 -11.20
CA ALA A 523 8.31 -6.33 -11.04
C ALA A 523 7.41 -5.77 -12.15
N GLY A 524 6.27 -6.41 -12.39
CA GLY A 524 5.31 -6.00 -13.39
C GLY A 524 5.02 -7.09 -14.42
N ASN A 525 4.50 -6.69 -15.56
CA ASN A 525 4.09 -7.57 -16.64
C ASN A 525 5.29 -7.86 -17.56
N TRP A 526 5.56 -9.14 -17.78
CA TRP A 526 6.66 -9.61 -18.61
C TRP A 526 6.14 -10.55 -19.70
N LYS A 527 6.70 -10.39 -20.89
CA LYS A 527 6.63 -11.37 -21.97
C LYS A 527 7.87 -12.25 -21.91
N VAL A 528 7.67 -13.55 -21.84
CA VAL A 528 8.71 -14.57 -21.93
C VAL A 528 8.51 -15.34 -23.22
N HIS A 529 9.35 -15.06 -24.21
CA HIS A 529 9.37 -15.77 -25.47
C HIS A 529 10.25 -17.01 -25.33
N VAL A 530 9.68 -18.20 -25.56
CA VAL A 530 10.40 -19.46 -25.61
C VAL A 530 10.70 -19.78 -27.06
N HIS A 531 11.99 -19.90 -27.38
CA HIS A 531 12.48 -20.34 -28.69
C HIS A 531 13.25 -21.65 -28.53
N GLY A 532 12.68 -22.74 -29.04
CA GLY A 532 13.33 -24.05 -29.14
C GLY A 532 13.79 -24.33 -30.57
N LEU A 533 15.05 -24.73 -30.74
CA LEU A 533 15.63 -25.11 -32.02
C LEU A 533 15.86 -26.63 -32.05
N THR A 534 15.33 -27.31 -33.06
CA THR A 534 15.58 -28.74 -33.28
C THR A 534 16.90 -28.97 -34.03
N LYS A 535 17.43 -30.19 -33.98
CA LYS A 535 18.56 -30.62 -34.80
C LYS A 535 18.26 -30.61 -36.30
N SER A 536 16.98 -30.64 -36.70
CA SER A 536 16.52 -30.47 -38.08
C SER A 536 16.36 -29.01 -38.49
N LEU A 537 16.71 -28.06 -37.61
CA LEU A 537 16.59 -26.61 -37.80
C LEU A 537 15.13 -26.11 -37.85
N ASP A 538 14.19 -26.89 -37.34
CA ASP A 538 12.81 -26.43 -37.10
C ASP A 538 12.74 -25.63 -35.79
N THR A 539 11.85 -24.64 -35.73
CA THR A 539 11.68 -23.78 -34.56
C THR A 539 10.36 -24.04 -33.84
N ILE A 540 10.40 -23.87 -32.52
CA ILE A 540 9.24 -23.93 -31.63
C ILE A 540 9.21 -22.60 -30.87
N ASP A 541 8.34 -21.71 -31.34
CA ASP A 541 8.25 -20.33 -30.85
C ASP A 541 6.91 -20.11 -30.16
N ILE A 542 6.96 -19.63 -28.91
CA ILE A 542 5.74 -19.34 -28.16
C ILE A 542 5.94 -18.28 -27.07
N ASP A 543 4.95 -17.40 -26.91
CA ASP A 543 4.97 -16.34 -25.91
C ASP A 543 4.15 -16.70 -24.66
N PHE A 544 4.72 -16.43 -23.50
CA PHE A 544 4.07 -16.49 -22.19
C PHE A 544 4.01 -15.10 -21.58
N HIS A 545 2.94 -14.82 -20.83
CA HIS A 545 2.80 -13.58 -20.07
C HIS A 545 2.82 -13.90 -18.58
N CYS A 546 3.81 -13.36 -17.86
CA CYS A 546 3.94 -13.54 -16.43
C CYS A 546 3.91 -12.20 -15.70
N ILE A 547 3.24 -12.17 -14.54
CA ILE A 547 3.30 -11.06 -13.60
C ILE A 547 4.40 -11.39 -12.61
N VAL A 548 5.47 -10.60 -12.60
CA VAL A 548 6.63 -10.76 -11.72
C VAL A 548 6.45 -9.88 -10.49
N GLY A 549 6.68 -10.45 -9.31
CA GLY A 549 6.59 -9.71 -8.05
C GLY A 549 7.87 -8.99 -7.65
N SER A 550 7.77 -8.00 -6.78
CA SER A 550 8.88 -7.15 -6.33
C SER A 550 9.59 -7.59 -5.05
N GLN A 551 9.14 -8.67 -4.38
CA GLN A 551 9.42 -9.05 -2.98
C GLN A 551 10.36 -8.15 -2.16
#